data_AF-A0A4S4LMU7-F1
#
_entry.id   AF-A0A4S4LMU7-F1
#
_cell.length_a   1.000
_cell.length_b   1.000
_cell.length_c   1.000
_cell.angle_alpha   90.00
_cell.angle_beta   90.00
_cell.angle_gamma   90.00
#
_symmetry.space_group_name_H-M   'P 1'
#
loop_
_entity.id
_entity.type
_entity.pdbx_description
1 polymer ?
#
loop_
_entity_poly.entity_id
_entity_poly.type
_entity_poly.pdbx_seq_one_letter_code
_entity_poly.pdbx_strand_id
1 'polypeptide(L)' 'MSLPQPVPPSWKDLGKSSNDLLGKDFYLNGASIEVKTTTPTNVAFKVAGNQDAKSNLIAGDVEAKYSD' A
#
# COMPACT_ATOMS: atom_id res chain seq x y z
N MET A 1 28.95 -24.42 -5.95
CA MET A 1 27.49 -24.20 -5.86
C MET A 1 27.21 -22.87 -6.52
N SER A 2 26.48 -22.84 -7.65
CA SER A 2 26.18 -21.59 -8.36
C SER A 2 25.20 -20.77 -7.52
N LEU A 3 25.53 -19.50 -7.27
CA LEU A 3 24.63 -18.54 -6.64
C LEU A 3 23.32 -18.48 -7.45
N PRO A 4 22.13 -18.49 -6.82
CA PRO A 4 20.88 -18.35 -7.55
C PRO A 4 20.90 -17.02 -8.29
N GLN A 5 20.79 -17.09 -9.62
CA GLN A 5 20.81 -15.92 -10.49
C GLN A 5 19.54 -15.10 -10.20
N PRO A 6 19.64 -13.83 -9.78
CA PRO A 6 18.46 -13.02 -9.49
C PRO A 6 17.68 -12.82 -10.78
N VAL A 7 16.44 -13.29 -10.78
CA VAL A 7 15.49 -13.00 -11.85
C VAL A 7 15.39 -11.47 -11.99
N PRO A 8 15.53 -10.93 -13.22
CA PRO A 8 15.48 -9.49 -13.41
C PRO A 8 14.10 -8.98 -12.97
N PRO A 9 14.06 -7.88 -12.19
CA PRO A 9 12.80 -7.29 -11.78
C PRO A 9 11.98 -6.90 -13.01
N SER A 10 10.66 -6.94 -12.86
CA SER A 10 9.78 -6.37 -13.88
C SER A 10 10.18 -4.92 -14.12
N TRP A 11 10.02 -4.43 -15.36
CA TRP A 11 10.26 -3.02 -15.68
C TRP A 11 9.52 -2.07 -14.71
N LYS A 12 8.34 -2.49 -14.22
CA LYS A 12 7.53 -1.76 -13.23
C LYS A 12 8.20 -1.65 -11.86
N ASP A 13 9.09 -2.57 -11.51
CA ASP A 13 9.75 -2.62 -10.21
C ASP A 13 11.11 -1.87 -10.21
N LEU A 14 11.55 -1.32 -11.36
CA LEU A 14 12.73 -0.46 -11.41
C LEU A 14 12.50 0.82 -10.59
N GLY A 15 13.38 1.05 -9.61
CA GLY A 15 13.26 2.22 -8.72
C GLY A 15 12.13 2.11 -7.69
N LYS A 16 11.48 0.95 -7.56
CA LYS A 16 10.41 0.72 -6.59
C LYS A 16 10.85 1.04 -5.16
N SER A 17 12.08 0.67 -4.78
CA SER A 17 12.61 0.94 -3.45
C SER A 17 12.70 2.44 -3.15
N SER A 18 13.17 3.25 -4.11
CA SER A 18 13.20 4.71 -3.98
C SER A 18 11.81 5.32 -3.92
N ASN A 19 10.88 4.80 -4.73
CA ASN A 19 9.50 5.27 -4.73
C ASN A 19 8.73 4.89 -3.46
N ASP A 20 8.99 3.70 -2.92
CA ASP A 20 8.43 3.26 -1.63
C ASP A 20 8.93 4.15 -0.49
N LEU A 21 10.20 4.57 -0.50
CA LEU A 21 10.76 5.46 0.52
C LEU A 21 10.22 6.89 0.46
N LEU A 22 9.96 7.42 -0.74
CA LEU A 22 9.56 8.81 -0.93
C LEU A 22 8.04 9.00 -0.99
N GLY A 23 7.30 7.93 -1.34
CA GLY A 23 5.86 7.98 -1.57
C GLY A 23 4.99 7.47 -0.42
N LYS A 24 5.54 6.72 0.53
CA LYS A 24 4.78 6.19 1.68
C LYS A 24 5.05 6.98 2.96
N ASP A 25 4.05 6.99 3.83
CA ASP A 25 4.16 7.43 5.23
C ASP A 25 4.42 8.92 5.46
N PHE A 26 4.12 9.77 4.47
CA PHE A 26 4.18 11.23 4.62
C PHE A 26 2.78 11.82 4.84
N TYR A 27 2.49 12.24 6.07
CA TYR A 27 1.23 12.90 6.45
C TYR A 27 1.23 14.40 6.09
N LEU A 28 1.35 14.72 4.80
CA LEU A 28 1.56 16.10 4.37
C LEU A 28 0.28 16.94 4.27
N ASN A 29 -0.89 16.32 4.03
CA ASN A 29 -2.10 17.04 3.58
C ASN A 29 -3.42 16.58 4.23
N GLY A 30 -3.43 16.36 5.56
CA GLY A 30 -4.66 16.11 6.32
C GLY A 30 -4.63 14.83 7.15
N ALA A 31 -5.81 14.29 7.47
CA ALA A 31 -5.95 13.11 8.33
C ALA A 31 -6.15 11.86 7.48
N SER A 32 -5.34 10.83 7.73
CA SER A 32 -5.42 9.54 7.06
C SER A 32 -5.61 8.45 8.10
N ILE A 33 -6.59 7.56 7.89
CA ILE A 33 -6.88 6.43 8.75
C ILE A 33 -6.83 5.17 7.89
N GLU A 34 -6.06 4.18 8.30
CA GLU A 34 -5.99 2.88 7.64
C GLU A 34 -6.24 1.76 8.66
N VAL A 35 -7.24 0.93 8.38
CA VAL A 35 -7.59 -0.24 9.20
C VAL A 35 -7.36 -1.49 8.36
N LYS A 36 -6.43 -2.33 8.80
CA LYS A 36 -6.12 -3.62 8.19
C LYS A 36 -6.64 -4.74 9.08
N THR A 37 -7.47 -5.61 8.52
CA THR A 37 -8.01 -6.79 9.20
C THR A 37 -7.64 -8.03 8.42
N THR A 38 -6.88 -8.91 9.06
CA THR A 38 -6.53 -10.22 8.52
C THR A 38 -7.40 -11.28 9.21
N THR A 39 -8.16 -12.01 8.42
CA THR A 39 -9.00 -13.11 8.91
C THR A 39 -8.23 -14.44 8.82
N PRO A 40 -8.55 -15.44 9.65
CA PRO A 40 -7.96 -16.78 9.56
C PRO A 40 -8.25 -17.51 8.25
N THR A 41 -9.20 -17.02 7.46
CA THR A 41 -9.61 -17.58 6.17
C THR A 41 -8.83 -16.99 4.99
N ASN A 42 -7.59 -16.53 5.22
CA ASN A 42 -6.72 -15.88 4.22
C ASN A 42 -7.32 -14.67 3.47
N VAL A 43 -8.37 -14.06 4.02
CA VAL A 43 -8.93 -12.80 3.49
C VAL A 43 -8.35 -11.64 4.30
N ALA A 44 -7.71 -10.71 3.60
CA ALA A 44 -7.27 -9.44 4.14
C ALA A 44 -8.20 -8.33 3.65
N PHE A 45 -8.75 -7.57 4.60
CA PHE A 45 -9.49 -6.35 4.32
C PHE A 45 -8.64 -5.14 4.71
N LYS A 46 -8.61 -4.15 3.85
CA LYS A 46 -8.02 -2.85 4.12
C LYS A 46 -9.09 -1.79 3.89
N VAL A 47 -9.38 -1.01 4.91
CA VAL A 47 -10.27 0.14 4.84
C VAL A 47 -9.42 1.38 5.05
N ALA A 48 -9.42 2.28 4.07
CA ALA A 48 -8.68 3.54 4.13
C ALA A 48 -9.66 4.73 4.09
N GLY A 49 -9.40 5.75 4.90
CA GLY A 49 -10.12 7.01 4.91
C GLY A 49 -9.12 8.16 4.87
N ASN A 50 -9.27 9.05 3.90
CA ASN A 50 -8.40 10.20 3.72
C ASN A 50 -9.26 11.48 3.70
N GLN A 51 -9.00 12.35 4.67
CA GLN A 51 -9.56 13.70 4.70
C GLN A 51 -8.53 14.68 4.17
N ASP A 52 -8.88 15.38 3.10
CA ASP A 52 -8.03 16.43 2.52
C ASP A 52 -8.17 17.75 3.29
N ALA A 53 -7.03 18.31 3.74
CA ALA A 53 -7.02 19.53 4.55
C ALA A 53 -7.40 20.80 3.77
N LYS A 54 -7.30 20.79 2.43
CA LYS A 54 -7.58 21.97 1.60
C LYS A 54 -9.05 22.10 1.23
N SER A 55 -9.69 20.98 0.90
CA SER A 55 -11.08 20.91 0.45
C SER A 55 -12.05 20.45 1.54
N ASN A 56 -11.55 19.89 2.66
CA ASN A 56 -12.33 19.23 3.70
C ASN A 56 -13.18 18.04 3.21
N LEU A 57 -12.89 17.53 2.01
CA LEU A 57 -13.54 16.33 1.48
C LEU A 57 -12.94 15.08 2.13
N ILE A 58 -13.80 14.09 2.36
CA ILE A 58 -13.42 12.79 2.93
C ILE A 58 -13.63 11.74 1.84
N ALA A 59 -12.54 11.08 1.44
CA ALA A 59 -12.56 9.94 0.54
C ALA A 59 -12.37 8.66 1.36
N GLY A 60 -13.18 7.63 1.06
CA GLY A 60 -13.08 6.31 1.67
C GLY A 60 -12.83 5.25 0.59
N ASP A 61 -11.96 4.31 0.89
CA ASP A 61 -11.60 3.20 0.01
C ASP A 61 -11.61 1.88 0.78
N VAL A 62 -12.04 0.80 0.11
CA VAL A 62 -12.14 -0.54 0.68
C VAL A 62 -11.54 -1.53 -0.30
N GLU A 63 -10.44 -2.16 0.10
CA GLU A 63 -9.75 -3.19 -0.64
C GLU A 63 -9.91 -4.54 0.08
N ALA A 64 -10.30 -5.57 -0.65
CA ALA A 64 -10.32 -6.95 -0.17
C ALA A 64 -9.37 -7.80 -1.02
N LYS A 65 -8.51 -8.56 -0.36
CA LYS A 65 -7.60 -9.50 -0.99
C LYS A 65 -7.82 -10.89 -0.42
N TYR A 66 -8.11 -11.84 -1.29
CA TYR A 66 -8.07 -13.27 -0.99
C TYR A 66 -6.77 -13.85 -1.51
N SER A 67 -6.10 -14.67 -0.69
CA SER A 67 -5.00 -15.52 -1.13
C SER A 67 -5.40 -16.97 -0.86
N ASP A 68 -5.25 -17.83 -1.86
CA ASP A 68 -5.35 -19.28 -1.67
C ASP A 68 -4.14 -19.81 -0.90
#